data_AF-A0A8R1I5Z2-F1
#
_entry.id   AF-A0A8R1I5Z2-F1
#
_cell.length_a   1.000
_cell.length_b   1.000
_cell.length_c   1.000
_cell.angle_alpha   90.00
_cell.angle_beta   90.00
_cell.angle_gamma   90.00
#
_symmetry.space_group_name_H-M   'P 1'
#
loop_
_entity.id
_entity.type
_entity.pdbx_description
1 polymer ?
#
loop_
_entity_poly.entity_id
_entity_poly.type
_entity_poly.pdbx_seq_one_letter_code
_entity_poly.pdbx_strand_id
1 'polypeptide(L)'
;MRRPKFGVQTSKYPAVDGVVHRQSPGRPRTTSRALDRNILRACREDPRRTSTDIQVSVTSPNKPVPLRRTIRRRLQVAGLHGRRPVKKQLVSLKNRKARVEWAKQHLSWGPREWANHIWSDELKFKIYAPQYQCPTVKHGGGSVMVWGCFSDTSMGLLKIIFGTMDRYVYEDILENTMRPWARANLGRSGVFQQDNDPKHTSGHVTNWFRRRRMDLLGWPKRRLKGVRASNANQKFAQLEAAWKSISMTVVQTILDSIPRRCQAVIDAKGYPTKY
;
A
#
# COMPACT_ATOMS: atom_id res chain seq x y z
N MET A 1 -4.17 10.62 68.41
CA MET A 1 -5.36 11.36 67.92
C MET A 1 -5.21 12.83 68.26
N ARG A 2 -5.06 13.72 67.26
CA ARG A 2 -5.04 15.17 67.46
C ARG A 2 -6.21 15.77 66.68
N ARG A 3 -7.08 16.48 67.40
CA ARG A 3 -8.35 17.07 66.92
C ARG A 3 -8.10 18.14 65.83
N PRO A 4 -9.01 18.34 64.87
CA PRO A 4 -8.91 19.45 63.92
C PRO A 4 -9.25 20.78 64.59
N LYS A 5 -8.45 21.83 64.32
CA LYS A 5 -8.82 23.21 64.64
C LYS A 5 -9.71 23.74 63.50
N PHE A 6 -11.00 23.91 63.78
CA PHE A 6 -11.90 24.64 62.89
C PHE A 6 -11.78 26.14 63.20
N GLY A 7 -11.08 26.87 62.33
CA GLY A 7 -11.08 28.33 62.32
C GLY A 7 -12.25 28.82 61.48
N VAL A 8 -13.13 29.61 62.08
CA VAL A 8 -14.25 30.29 61.41
C VAL A 8 -13.68 31.43 60.56
N GLN A 9 -13.77 31.34 59.23
CA GLN A 9 -13.59 32.49 58.35
C GLN A 9 -14.94 33.16 58.14
N THR A 10 -15.15 34.30 58.81
CA THR A 10 -16.27 35.20 58.54
C THR A 10 -16.03 35.91 57.20
N SER A 11 -16.89 35.64 56.21
CA SER A 11 -16.89 36.38 54.93
C SER A 11 -17.42 37.80 55.16
N LYS A 12 -16.64 38.81 54.77
CA LYS A 12 -16.93 40.24 55.00
C LYS A 12 -17.45 41.00 53.77
N TYR A 13 -17.96 40.32 52.74
CA TYR A 13 -18.46 40.97 51.52
C TYR A 13 -19.72 40.30 50.96
N PRO A 14 -20.70 41.08 50.45
CA PRO A 14 -21.90 40.54 49.83
C PRO A 14 -21.58 39.88 48.49
N ALA A 15 -22.34 38.84 48.14
CA ALA A 15 -22.18 38.07 46.92
C ALA A 15 -22.41 38.97 45.68
N VAL A 16 -21.38 39.08 44.84
CA VAL A 16 -21.45 39.69 43.51
C VAL A 16 -21.34 38.60 42.45
N ASP A 17 -22.24 38.67 41.48
CA ASP A 17 -22.38 37.75 40.36
C ASP A 17 -21.07 37.56 39.56
N GLY A 18 -20.79 36.30 39.21
CA GLY A 18 -19.95 35.93 38.07
C GLY A 18 -18.46 36.27 38.15
N VAL A 19 -17.70 35.62 39.04
CA VAL A 19 -16.23 35.65 38.98
C VAL A 19 -15.75 34.92 37.73
N VAL A 20 -15.42 35.67 36.67
CA VAL A 20 -14.67 35.16 35.53
C VAL A 20 -13.25 34.84 36.01
N HIS A 21 -12.94 33.57 36.24
CA HIS A 21 -11.59 33.11 36.51
C HIS A 21 -10.67 33.42 35.31
N ARG A 22 -9.89 34.50 35.41
CA ARG A 22 -8.78 34.75 34.47
C ARG A 22 -7.74 33.65 34.66
N GLN A 23 -7.27 33.06 33.57
CA GLN A 23 -6.20 32.05 33.65
C GLN A 23 -4.95 32.67 34.28
N SER A 24 -4.54 32.14 35.43
CA SER A 24 -3.28 32.54 36.06
C SER A 24 -2.11 32.30 35.09
N PRO A 25 -1.12 33.21 35.02
CA PRO A 25 0.09 32.96 34.24
C PRO A 25 0.73 31.69 34.76
N GLY A 26 0.65 30.61 33.98
CA GLY A 26 1.24 29.33 34.35
C GLY A 26 2.76 29.46 34.53
N ARG A 27 3.38 28.44 35.12
CA ARG A 27 4.83 28.39 35.34
C ARG A 27 5.61 28.82 34.08
N PRO A 28 6.56 29.76 34.18
CA PRO A 28 7.38 30.21 33.06
C PRO A 28 8.03 29.03 32.32
N ARG A 29 8.07 29.12 30.99
CA ARG A 29 8.59 28.04 30.13
C ARG A 29 10.10 27.95 30.29
N THR A 30 10.60 26.73 30.50
CA THR A 30 12.05 26.44 30.47
C THR A 30 12.65 26.56 29.05
N THR A 31 11.83 26.49 28.00
CA THR A 31 12.30 26.57 26.60
C THR A 31 12.05 27.95 26.00
N SER A 32 13.03 28.44 25.24
CA SER A 32 12.92 29.67 24.46
C SER A 32 12.25 29.44 23.11
N ARG A 33 11.70 30.49 22.49
CA ARG A 33 11.12 30.41 21.14
C ARG A 33 12.13 29.91 20.10
N ALA A 34 13.40 30.26 20.23
CA ALA A 34 14.47 29.80 19.35
C ALA A 34 14.69 28.28 19.48
N LEU A 35 14.72 27.77 20.72
CA LEU A 35 14.87 26.34 20.98
C LEU A 35 13.67 25.53 20.46
N ASP A 36 12.44 26.02 20.68
CA ASP A 36 11.23 25.38 20.17
C ASP A 36 11.27 25.30 18.62
N ARG A 37 11.70 26.35 17.92
CA ARG A 37 11.90 26.33 16.46
C ARG A 37 12.95 25.30 16.03
N ASN A 38 14.06 25.18 16.76
CA ASN A 38 15.10 24.19 16.46
C ASN A 38 14.60 22.76 16.62
N ILE A 39 13.82 22.48 17.68
CA ILE A 39 13.19 21.17 17.91
C ILE A 39 12.26 20.80 16.74
N LEU A 40 11.41 21.74 16.32
CA LEU A 40 10.47 21.49 15.22
C LEU A 40 11.19 21.31 13.88
N ARG A 41 12.23 22.10 13.62
CA ARG A 41 13.07 21.96 12.42
C ARG A 41 13.76 20.60 12.37
N ALA A 42 14.42 20.21 13.46
CA ALA A 42 15.13 18.93 13.53
C ALA A 42 14.20 17.72 13.29
N CYS A 43 12.95 17.78 13.77
CA CYS A 43 11.95 16.76 13.53
C CYS A 43 11.38 16.77 12.10
N ARG A 44 11.25 17.95 11.48
CA ARG A 44 10.77 18.09 10.09
C ARG A 44 11.81 17.68 9.05
N GLU A 45 13.09 17.93 9.32
CA GLU A 45 14.21 17.48 8.48
C GLU A 45 14.27 15.95 8.39
N ASP A 46 14.14 15.27 9.53
CA ASP A 46 14.07 13.81 9.58
C ASP A 46 13.01 13.35 10.60
N PRO A 47 11.82 12.95 10.12
CA PRO A 47 10.74 12.42 10.95
C PRO A 47 11.09 11.13 11.71
N ARG A 48 12.23 10.49 11.44
CA ARG A 48 12.70 9.30 12.16
C ARG A 48 13.54 9.62 13.39
N ARG A 49 14.01 10.85 13.56
CA ARG A 49 14.80 11.24 14.72
C ARG A 49 14.01 11.05 16.00
N THR A 50 14.65 10.40 16.97
CA THR A 50 14.08 10.21 18.30
C THR A 50 14.19 11.50 19.11
N SER A 51 13.49 11.56 20.26
CA SER A 51 13.68 12.67 21.21
C SER A 51 15.12 12.80 21.71
N THR A 52 15.90 11.72 21.65
CA THR A 52 17.33 11.71 22.01
C THR A 52 18.16 12.35 20.91
N ASP A 53 17.95 11.95 19.65
CA ASP A 53 18.69 12.52 18.50
C ASP A 53 18.39 14.01 18.35
N ILE A 54 17.13 14.40 18.55
CA ILE A 54 16.74 15.81 18.55
C ILE A 54 17.44 16.55 19.69
N GLN A 55 17.52 15.97 20.90
CA GLN A 55 18.24 16.58 22.03
C GLN A 55 19.70 16.86 21.68
N VAL A 56 20.38 15.89 21.08
CA VAL A 56 21.77 16.04 20.62
C VAL A 56 21.87 17.17 19.58
N SER A 57 20.96 17.20 18.60
CA SER A 57 20.99 18.20 17.52
C SER A 57 20.72 19.65 17.96
N VAL A 58 19.95 19.85 19.04
CA VAL A 58 19.55 21.20 19.51
C VAL A 58 20.36 21.68 20.71
N THR A 59 21.23 20.83 21.26
CA THR A 59 22.10 21.19 22.38
C THR A 59 23.27 22.00 21.88
N SER A 60 23.59 23.08 22.60
CA SER A 60 24.73 23.96 22.32
C SER A 60 25.59 24.03 23.58
N PRO A 61 26.92 24.15 23.49
CA PRO A 61 27.82 24.14 24.65
C PRO A 61 27.44 25.17 25.73
N ASN A 62 26.90 26.31 25.30
CA ASN A 62 26.62 27.44 26.18
C ASN A 62 25.17 27.47 26.70
N LYS A 63 24.39 26.40 26.53
CA LYS A 63 22.98 26.34 26.96
C LYS A 63 22.64 25.07 27.72
N PRO A 64 21.75 25.14 28.73
CA PRO A 64 21.29 23.95 29.44
C PRO A 64 20.66 22.94 28.48
N VAL A 65 21.03 21.67 28.63
CA VAL A 65 20.51 20.58 27.81
C VAL A 65 19.01 20.42 28.06
N PRO A 66 18.15 20.53 27.04
CA PRO A 66 16.71 20.37 27.23
C PRO A 66 16.37 18.92 27.54
N LEU A 67 15.56 18.67 28.57
CA LEU A 67 15.10 17.33 28.90
C LEU A 67 14.29 16.70 27.74
N ARG A 68 14.51 15.41 27.45
CA ARG A 68 13.79 14.66 26.41
C ARG A 68 12.26 14.74 26.55
N ARG A 69 11.74 14.77 27.77
CA ARG A 69 10.30 14.95 28.05
C ARG A 69 9.80 16.32 27.57
N THR A 70 10.60 17.36 27.75
CA THR A 70 10.28 18.72 27.27
C THR A 70 10.21 18.75 25.75
N ILE A 71 11.16 18.11 25.06
CA ILE A 71 11.17 17.99 23.60
C ILE A 71 9.89 17.31 23.10
N ARG A 72 9.53 16.15 23.66
CA ARG A 72 8.28 15.46 23.29
C ARG A 72 7.05 16.32 23.51
N ARG A 73 6.96 17.04 24.63
CA ARG A 73 5.85 17.96 24.90
C ARG A 73 5.77 19.07 23.85
N ARG A 74 6.90 19.61 23.40
CA ARG A 74 6.93 20.64 22.35
C ARG A 74 6.49 20.11 20.99
N LEU A 75 6.92 18.90 20.64
CA LEU A 75 6.45 18.22 19.44
C LEU A 75 4.93 18.00 19.49
N GLN A 76 4.41 17.48 20.61
CA GLN A 76 2.97 17.25 20.80
C GLN A 76 2.13 18.53 20.72
N VAL A 77 2.58 19.63 21.34
CA VAL A 77 1.90 20.94 21.25
C VAL A 77 1.85 21.45 19.80
N ALA A 78 2.83 21.08 18.97
CA ALA A 78 2.84 21.40 17.54
C ALA A 78 2.13 20.35 16.66
N GLY A 79 1.40 19.39 17.24
CA GLY A 79 0.70 18.32 16.52
C GLY A 79 1.62 17.22 15.96
N LEU A 80 2.89 17.19 16.36
CA LEU A 80 3.86 16.17 15.94
C LEU A 80 3.88 15.02 16.96
N HIS A 81 3.36 13.87 16.54
CA HIS A 81 3.29 12.66 17.37
C HIS A 81 4.23 11.59 16.84
N GLY A 82 4.83 10.83 17.76
CA GLY A 82 5.59 9.63 17.40
C GLY A 82 4.66 8.60 16.74
N ARG A 83 5.06 8.10 15.57
CA ARG A 83 4.36 7.04 14.85
C ARG A 83 5.34 5.92 14.52
N ARG A 84 4.84 4.68 14.43
CA ARG A 84 5.64 3.55 13.95
C ARG A 84 5.78 3.66 12.42
N PRO A 85 6.99 3.71 11.85
CA PRO A 85 7.16 3.73 10.41
C PRO A 85 6.58 2.45 9.78
N VAL A 86 5.79 2.62 8.71
CA VAL A 86 5.29 1.48 7.93
C VAL A 86 6.43 0.91 7.10
N LYS A 87 6.70 -0.39 7.25
CA LYS A 87 7.66 -1.11 6.41
C LYS A 87 7.09 -1.25 4.99
N LYS A 88 7.55 -0.41 4.07
CA LYS A 88 7.25 -0.51 2.63
C LYS A 88 8.39 -1.23 1.91
N GLN A 89 8.07 -1.97 0.85
CA GLN A 89 9.11 -2.52 -0.04
C GLN A 89 9.94 -1.40 -0.64
N LEU A 90 11.26 -1.58 -0.66
CA LEU A 90 12.16 -0.63 -1.29
C LEU A 90 12.01 -0.73 -2.81
N VAL A 91 11.67 0.39 -3.44
CA VAL A 91 11.59 0.51 -4.89
C VAL A 91 12.88 1.18 -5.37
N SER A 92 13.65 0.49 -6.21
CA SER A 92 14.89 1.03 -6.76
C SER A 92 14.63 2.32 -7.54
N LEU A 93 15.63 3.20 -7.63
CA LEU A 93 15.52 4.45 -8.40
C LEU A 93 15.16 4.17 -9.88
N LYS A 94 15.73 3.12 -10.47
CA LYS A 94 15.40 2.67 -11.84
C LYS A 94 13.91 2.33 -11.97
N ASN A 95 13.37 1.52 -11.06
CA ASN A 95 11.97 1.15 -11.09
C ASN A 95 11.06 2.34 -10.81
N ARG A 96 11.45 3.28 -9.94
CA ARG A 96 10.70 4.52 -9.69
C ARG A 96 10.58 5.37 -10.95
N LYS A 97 11.70 5.58 -11.67
CA LYS A 97 11.69 6.31 -12.95
C LYS A 97 10.79 5.62 -13.97
N ALA A 98 10.93 4.31 -14.15
CA ALA A 98 10.09 3.53 -15.07
C ALA A 98 8.60 3.62 -14.71
N ARG A 99 8.25 3.59 -13.42
CA ARG A 99 6.85 3.75 -12.97
C ARG A 99 6.29 5.14 -13.29
N VAL A 100 7.07 6.19 -13.08
CA VAL A 100 6.63 7.57 -13.37
C VAL A 100 6.49 7.76 -14.87
N GLU A 101 7.44 7.26 -15.66
CA GLU A 101 7.41 7.35 -17.11
C GLU A 101 6.19 6.63 -17.68
N TRP A 102 5.96 5.38 -17.23
CA TRP A 102 4.77 4.64 -17.59
C TRP A 102 3.49 5.39 -17.21
N ALA A 103 3.41 5.90 -15.97
CA ALA A 103 2.23 6.64 -15.51
C ALA A 103 1.96 7.91 -16.33
N LYS A 104 3.00 8.61 -16.78
CA LYS A 104 2.85 9.80 -17.64
C LYS A 104 2.31 9.45 -19.03
N GLN A 105 2.86 8.39 -19.63
CA GLN A 105 2.46 7.94 -20.97
C GLN A 105 1.00 7.51 -21.04
N HIS A 106 0.48 6.95 -19.95
CA HIS A 106 -0.88 6.39 -19.88
C HIS A 106 -1.83 7.26 -19.05
N LEU A 107 -1.47 8.52 -18.74
CA LEU A 107 -2.30 9.40 -17.92
C LEU A 107 -3.55 9.89 -18.67
N SER A 108 -3.41 10.13 -19.98
CA SER A 108 -4.48 10.60 -20.86
C SER A 108 -5.38 9.49 -21.39
N TRP A 109 -5.04 8.22 -21.14
CA TRP A 109 -5.76 7.09 -21.69
C TRP A 109 -7.10 6.91 -20.98
N GLY A 110 -8.16 6.86 -21.77
CA GLY A 110 -9.52 6.61 -21.32
C GLY A 110 -9.95 5.16 -21.57
N PRO A 111 -11.24 4.86 -21.35
CA PRO A 111 -11.78 3.50 -21.52
C PRO A 111 -11.56 2.92 -22.91
N ARG A 112 -11.58 3.76 -23.96
CA ARG A 112 -11.40 3.34 -25.35
C ARG A 112 -10.01 2.80 -25.62
N GLU A 113 -8.99 3.44 -25.05
CA GLU A 113 -7.61 2.99 -25.15
C GLU A 113 -7.42 1.68 -24.39
N TRP A 114 -8.07 1.54 -23.23
CA TRP A 114 -8.01 0.31 -22.42
C TRP A 114 -8.87 -0.84 -22.97
N ALA A 115 -9.81 -0.58 -23.88
CA ALA A 115 -10.75 -1.56 -24.39
C ALA A 115 -10.06 -2.78 -25.03
N ASN A 116 -8.99 -2.53 -25.78
CA ASN A 116 -8.25 -3.58 -26.46
C ASN A 116 -7.18 -4.26 -25.60
N HIS A 117 -7.17 -4.02 -24.28
CA HIS A 117 -6.19 -4.59 -23.37
C HIS A 117 -6.69 -5.86 -22.70
N ILE A 118 -5.85 -6.90 -22.72
CA ILE A 118 -6.06 -8.12 -21.96
C ILE A 118 -5.22 -8.04 -20.69
N TRP A 119 -5.88 -8.01 -19.54
CA TRP A 119 -5.23 -7.98 -18.24
C TRP A 119 -5.11 -9.40 -17.72
N SER A 120 -3.92 -9.79 -17.25
CA SER A 120 -3.70 -11.12 -16.68
C SER A 120 -2.84 -11.07 -15.43
N ASP A 121 -3.09 -11.99 -14.50
CA ASP A 121 -2.25 -12.16 -13.31
C ASP A 121 -2.33 -13.59 -12.78
N GLU A 122 -1.31 -13.97 -12.01
CA GLU A 122 -1.33 -15.19 -11.21
C GLU A 122 -1.63 -14.88 -9.75
N LEU A 123 -2.58 -15.63 -9.18
CA LEU A 123 -2.86 -15.57 -7.77
C LEU A 123 -2.50 -16.89 -7.09
N LYS A 124 -1.55 -16.82 -6.16
CA LYS A 124 -1.20 -17.95 -5.29
C LYS A 124 -2.01 -17.91 -4.00
N PHE A 125 -2.79 -18.96 -3.81
CA PHE A 125 -3.58 -19.21 -2.63
C PHE A 125 -2.92 -20.27 -1.76
N LYS A 126 -2.56 -19.93 -0.52
CA LYS A 126 -2.17 -20.95 0.46
C LYS A 126 -3.42 -21.63 1.02
N ILE A 127 -3.35 -22.95 1.21
CA ILE A 127 -4.32 -23.85 1.82
C ILE A 127 -3.95 -23.98 3.30
N TYR A 128 -4.89 -23.74 4.21
CA TYR A 128 -4.70 -23.91 5.65
C TYR A 128 -5.92 -24.60 6.26
N ALA A 129 -5.71 -25.62 7.10
CA ALA A 129 -6.76 -26.28 7.86
C ALA A 129 -6.80 -25.73 9.29
N PRO A 130 -7.68 -24.75 9.62
CA PRO A 130 -7.68 -24.10 10.93
C PRO A 130 -8.15 -25.00 12.07
N GLN A 131 -8.78 -26.14 11.78
CA GLN A 131 -9.48 -26.95 12.78
C GLN A 131 -8.54 -27.85 13.61
N TYR A 132 -7.32 -28.15 13.13
CA TYR A 132 -6.43 -29.16 13.76
C TYR A 132 -4.93 -28.81 13.77
N GLN A 133 -4.53 -27.54 13.58
CA GLN A 133 -3.09 -27.19 13.53
C GLN A 133 -2.73 -25.95 14.35
N CYS A 134 -1.82 -26.13 15.32
CA CYS A 134 -1.08 -25.02 15.90
C CYS A 134 -0.27 -24.30 14.80
N PRO A 135 -0.28 -22.95 14.75
CA PRO A 135 0.45 -22.19 13.74
C PRO A 135 1.96 -22.43 13.90
N THR A 136 2.53 -23.25 13.02
CA THR A 136 3.98 -23.44 12.90
C THR A 136 4.48 -22.85 11.58
N VAL A 137 5.68 -22.28 11.61
CA VAL A 137 6.29 -21.52 10.50
C VAL A 137 6.75 -22.42 9.33
N LYS A 138 6.43 -23.72 9.38
CA LYS A 138 6.89 -24.69 8.39
C LYS A 138 5.81 -24.98 7.34
N HIS A 139 6.21 -24.75 6.09
CA HIS A 139 5.71 -25.09 4.75
C HIS A 139 4.85 -26.37 4.55
N GLY A 140 3.87 -26.67 5.40
CA GLY A 140 3.02 -27.88 5.28
C GLY A 140 1.62 -27.65 4.70
N GLY A 141 1.11 -26.41 4.72
CA GLY A 141 -0.17 -26.08 4.10
C GLY A 141 0.03 -25.86 2.60
N GLY A 142 -0.40 -26.81 1.77
CA GLY A 142 -0.26 -26.76 0.31
C GLY A 142 -0.76 -25.45 -0.29
N SER A 143 -0.51 -25.20 -1.58
CA SER A 143 -0.95 -23.96 -2.23
C SER A 143 -1.45 -24.23 -3.62
N VAL A 144 -2.55 -23.58 -4.00
CA VAL A 144 -3.06 -23.56 -5.36
C VAL A 144 -2.66 -22.27 -6.02
N MET A 145 -2.09 -22.35 -7.23
CA MET A 145 -1.88 -21.21 -8.08
C MET A 145 -2.99 -21.19 -9.13
N VAL A 146 -3.58 -20.03 -9.35
CA VAL A 146 -4.54 -19.83 -10.45
C VAL A 146 -4.06 -18.72 -11.34
N TRP A 147 -4.34 -18.85 -12.62
CA TRP A 147 -4.16 -17.80 -13.62
C TRP A 147 -5.53 -17.38 -14.13
N GLY A 148 -5.72 -16.07 -14.35
CA GLY A 148 -6.93 -15.54 -14.96
C GLY A 148 -6.62 -14.33 -15.81
N CYS A 149 -7.52 -14.05 -16.76
CA CYS A 149 -7.46 -12.83 -17.55
C CYS A 149 -8.84 -12.19 -17.73
N PHE A 150 -8.89 -10.92 -18.08
CA PHE A 150 -10.12 -10.21 -18.44
C PHE A 150 -9.83 -9.05 -19.40
N SER A 151 -10.88 -8.56 -20.06
CA SER A 151 -10.91 -7.33 -20.87
C SER A 151 -12.01 -6.41 -20.37
N ASP A 152 -12.18 -5.25 -21.01
CA ASP A 152 -13.28 -4.32 -20.72
C ASP A 152 -14.68 -4.90 -21.02
N THR A 153 -14.76 -5.88 -21.92
CA THR A 153 -15.99 -6.48 -22.44
C THR A 153 -16.30 -7.86 -21.87
N SER A 154 -15.30 -8.60 -21.42
CA SER A 154 -15.48 -10.01 -21.05
C SER A 154 -14.51 -10.47 -19.95
N MET A 155 -14.97 -11.42 -19.14
CA MET A 155 -14.15 -12.14 -18.18
C MET A 155 -13.56 -13.39 -18.85
N GLY A 156 -12.26 -13.58 -18.71
CA GLY A 156 -11.56 -14.78 -19.18
C GLY A 156 -11.73 -15.98 -18.27
N LEU A 157 -11.21 -17.13 -18.70
CA LEU A 157 -11.24 -18.34 -17.91
C LEU A 157 -10.25 -18.27 -16.74
N LEU A 158 -10.65 -18.86 -15.61
CA LEU A 158 -9.77 -19.08 -14.47
C LEU A 158 -9.16 -20.48 -14.60
N LYS A 159 -7.82 -20.57 -14.70
CA LYS A 159 -7.08 -21.83 -14.89
C LYS A 159 -6.32 -22.19 -13.62
N ILE A 160 -6.53 -23.40 -13.10
CA ILE A 160 -5.67 -23.96 -12.04
C ILE A 160 -4.33 -24.33 -12.63
N ILE A 161 -3.26 -23.99 -11.91
CA ILE A 161 -1.91 -24.44 -12.17
C ILE A 161 -1.50 -25.41 -11.07
N PHE A 162 -1.18 -26.64 -11.49
CA PHE A 162 -0.65 -27.66 -10.60
C PHE A 162 0.88 -27.47 -10.45
N GLY A 163 1.35 -27.34 -9.21
CA GLY A 163 2.76 -27.19 -8.92
C GLY A 163 3.31 -25.77 -9.16
N THR A 164 4.58 -25.69 -9.57
CA THR A 164 5.26 -24.43 -9.89
C THR A 164 5.13 -24.14 -11.38
N MET A 165 4.57 -22.98 -11.73
CA MET A 165 4.48 -22.56 -13.13
C MET A 165 5.87 -22.25 -13.69
N ASP A 166 6.24 -22.94 -14.76
CA ASP A 166 7.41 -22.59 -15.57
C ASP A 166 6.98 -21.91 -16.88
N ARG A 167 7.96 -21.66 -17.76
CA ARG A 167 7.72 -21.00 -19.06
C ARG A 167 6.89 -21.84 -20.04
N TYR A 168 6.93 -23.17 -19.95
CA TYR A 168 6.22 -24.06 -20.87
C TYR A 168 4.75 -24.19 -20.46
N VAL A 169 4.50 -24.32 -19.16
CA VAL A 169 3.15 -24.25 -18.59
C VAL A 169 2.52 -22.89 -18.89
N TYR A 170 3.31 -21.81 -18.82
CA TYR A 170 2.81 -20.49 -19.21
C TYR A 170 2.47 -20.40 -20.70
N GLU A 171 3.31 -20.90 -21.62
CA GLU A 171 3.00 -20.95 -23.06
C GLU A 171 1.73 -21.78 -23.33
N ASP A 172 1.55 -22.91 -22.65
CA ASP A 172 0.32 -23.73 -22.75
C ASP A 172 -0.93 -22.94 -22.37
N ILE A 173 -0.88 -22.19 -21.27
CA ILE A 173 -1.99 -21.31 -20.86
C ILE A 173 -2.25 -20.24 -21.92
N LEU A 174 -1.21 -19.63 -22.48
CA LEU A 174 -1.36 -18.61 -23.52
C LEU A 174 -1.99 -19.19 -24.80
N GLU A 175 -1.53 -20.34 -25.27
CA GLU A 175 -2.00 -20.96 -26.52
C GLU A 175 -3.39 -21.58 -26.38
N ASN A 176 -3.67 -22.26 -25.26
CA ASN A 176 -4.85 -23.09 -25.10
C ASN A 176 -5.97 -22.44 -24.26
N THR A 177 -5.66 -21.42 -23.46
CA THR A 177 -6.67 -20.74 -22.62
C THR A 177 -6.87 -19.29 -23.07
N MET A 178 -5.80 -18.50 -23.09
CA MET A 178 -5.89 -17.05 -23.35
C MET A 178 -6.27 -16.74 -24.80
N ARG A 179 -5.53 -17.28 -25.76
CA ARG A 179 -5.67 -16.93 -27.18
C ARG A 179 -7.02 -17.33 -27.79
N PRO A 180 -7.59 -18.53 -27.53
CA PRO A 180 -8.92 -18.88 -28.00
C PRO A 180 -9.97 -17.93 -27.43
N TRP A 181 -9.89 -17.62 -26.14
CA TRP A 181 -10.78 -16.66 -25.49
C TRP A 181 -10.65 -15.25 -26.09
N ALA A 182 -9.43 -14.76 -26.28
CA ALA A 182 -9.18 -13.44 -26.86
C ALA A 182 -9.73 -13.33 -28.29
N ARG A 183 -9.57 -14.38 -29.10
CA ARG A 183 -10.12 -14.42 -30.46
C ARG A 183 -11.64 -14.38 -30.49
N ALA A 184 -12.28 -15.07 -29.56
CA ALA A 184 -13.74 -15.13 -29.46
C ALA A 184 -14.36 -13.81 -28.96
N ASN A 185 -13.65 -13.08 -28.09
CA ASN A 185 -14.22 -11.91 -27.40
C ASN A 185 -13.69 -10.54 -27.90
N LEU A 186 -12.45 -10.50 -28.41
CA LEU A 186 -11.73 -9.25 -28.74
C LEU A 186 -11.28 -9.19 -30.20
N GLY A 187 -11.42 -10.28 -30.96
CA GLY A 187 -10.95 -10.36 -32.33
C GLY A 187 -9.44 -10.58 -32.44
N ARG A 188 -8.81 -10.00 -33.47
CA ARG A 188 -7.39 -10.27 -33.84
C ARG A 188 -6.38 -9.29 -33.25
N SER A 189 -6.82 -8.22 -32.61
CA SER A 189 -5.97 -7.10 -32.19
C SER A 189 -6.20 -6.81 -30.71
N GLY A 190 -5.25 -7.24 -29.88
CA GLY A 190 -5.30 -6.98 -28.44
C GLY A 190 -3.88 -6.81 -27.89
N VAL A 191 -3.74 -5.85 -26.97
CA VAL A 191 -2.49 -5.61 -26.24
C VAL A 191 -2.55 -6.43 -24.95
N PHE A 192 -1.64 -7.40 -24.81
CA PHE A 192 -1.59 -8.27 -23.66
C PHE A 192 -0.74 -7.66 -22.54
N GLN A 193 -1.30 -7.60 -21.33
CA GLN A 193 -0.59 -7.20 -20.14
C GLN A 193 -0.20 -8.43 -19.32
N GLN A 194 1.09 -8.51 -19.00
CA GLN A 194 1.67 -9.47 -18.06
C GLN A 194 2.66 -8.77 -17.14
N ASP A 195 3.02 -9.40 -16.01
CA ASP A 195 4.08 -8.89 -15.16
C ASP A 195 5.49 -9.26 -15.69
N ASN A 196 6.54 -8.78 -15.01
CA ASN A 196 7.92 -9.03 -15.42
C ASN A 196 8.57 -10.21 -14.66
N ASP A 197 7.79 -11.25 -14.33
CA ASP A 197 8.35 -12.49 -13.81
C ASP A 197 9.35 -13.07 -14.84
N PRO A 198 10.52 -13.59 -14.41
CA PRO A 198 11.48 -14.23 -15.29
C PRO A 198 10.88 -15.21 -16.31
N LYS A 199 9.81 -15.94 -15.95
CA LYS A 199 9.14 -16.87 -16.86
C LYS A 199 8.44 -16.15 -18.02
N HIS A 200 7.81 -15.01 -17.76
CA HIS A 200 7.10 -14.17 -18.74
C HIS A 200 8.06 -13.44 -19.67
N THR A 201 9.24 -13.07 -19.16
CA THR A 201 10.30 -12.39 -19.94
C THR A 201 11.27 -13.36 -20.61
N SER A 202 11.01 -14.67 -20.55
CA SER A 202 11.91 -15.66 -21.15
C SER A 202 11.92 -15.53 -22.69
N GLY A 203 13.05 -15.91 -23.32
CA GLY A 203 13.15 -15.90 -24.77
C GLY A 203 12.10 -16.78 -25.46
N HIS A 204 11.70 -17.88 -24.80
CA HIS A 204 10.65 -18.79 -25.26
C HIS A 204 9.30 -18.08 -25.38
N VAL A 205 8.85 -17.45 -24.29
CA VAL A 205 7.57 -16.73 -24.24
C VAL A 205 7.60 -15.49 -25.14
N THR A 206 8.71 -14.74 -25.16
CA THR A 206 8.89 -13.60 -26.06
C THR A 206 8.77 -14.02 -27.53
N ASN A 207 9.35 -15.16 -27.90
CA ASN A 207 9.24 -15.72 -29.25
C ASN A 207 7.80 -16.17 -29.56
N TRP A 208 7.06 -16.68 -28.58
CA TRP A 208 5.65 -17.02 -28.75
C TRP A 208 4.82 -15.77 -29.11
N PHE A 209 4.94 -14.68 -28.36
CA PHE A 209 4.24 -13.41 -28.67
C PHE A 209 4.58 -12.90 -30.07
N ARG A 210 5.87 -12.93 -30.45
CA ARG A 210 6.32 -12.53 -31.79
C ARG A 210 5.70 -13.41 -32.89
N ARG A 211 5.70 -14.74 -32.72
CA ARG A 211 5.11 -15.69 -33.70
C ARG A 211 3.59 -15.52 -33.83
N ARG A 212 2.92 -15.15 -32.74
CA ARG A 212 1.46 -14.95 -32.71
C ARG A 212 1.01 -13.53 -33.04
N ARG A 213 1.96 -12.60 -33.28
CA ARG A 213 1.70 -11.18 -33.57
C ARG A 213 0.79 -10.54 -32.52
N MET A 214 1.07 -10.82 -31.24
CA MET A 214 0.36 -10.19 -30.12
C MET A 214 1.26 -9.16 -29.45
N ASP A 215 0.73 -7.95 -29.30
CA ASP A 215 1.45 -6.83 -28.70
C ASP A 215 1.48 -6.98 -27.18
N LEU A 216 2.59 -6.56 -26.57
CA LEU A 216 2.77 -6.64 -25.13
C LEU A 216 2.81 -5.24 -24.52
N LEU A 217 1.99 -5.01 -23.49
CA LEU A 217 2.02 -3.77 -22.73
C LEU A 217 3.33 -3.69 -21.94
N GLY A 218 4.13 -2.66 -22.17
CA GLY A 218 5.31 -2.39 -21.36
C GLY A 218 4.89 -2.15 -19.91
N TRP A 219 5.35 -2.99 -18.97
CA TRP A 219 4.88 -2.94 -17.58
C TRP A 219 6.02 -2.63 -16.59
N PRO A 220 5.83 -1.79 -15.56
CA PRO A 220 6.85 -1.58 -14.54
C PRO A 220 6.91 -2.73 -13.53
N LYS A 221 8.12 -3.14 -13.12
CA LYS A 221 8.32 -4.22 -12.12
C LYS A 221 7.60 -3.93 -10.79
N ARG A 222 6.73 -4.84 -10.36
CA ARG A 222 6.07 -4.85 -9.04
C ARG A 222 6.04 -6.28 -8.49
N ARG A 223 6.12 -6.45 -7.17
CA ARG A 223 6.09 -7.77 -6.50
C ARG A 223 4.91 -7.81 -5.54
N LEU A 224 3.84 -8.50 -5.91
CA LEU A 224 2.62 -8.65 -5.09
C LEU A 224 2.77 -9.78 -4.06
N LYS A 225 1.95 -9.76 -3.00
CA LYS A 225 1.91 -10.81 -1.96
C LYS A 225 0.56 -11.56 -2.04
N GLY A 226 0.60 -12.89 -2.00
CA GLY A 226 -0.58 -13.75 -2.11
C GLY A 226 -1.51 -13.78 -0.88
N VAL A 227 -2.72 -14.33 -1.08
CA VAL A 227 -3.87 -14.36 -0.15
C VAL A 227 -4.17 -15.79 0.35
N ARG A 228 -4.81 -15.95 1.52
CA ARG A 228 -5.02 -17.24 2.24
C ARG A 228 -6.41 -17.85 1.98
N ALA A 229 -6.59 -19.19 1.97
CA ALA A 229 -7.84 -19.87 2.39
C ALA A 229 -7.66 -21.38 2.65
N SER A 230 -8.73 -22.18 2.60
CA SER A 230 -8.90 -23.39 3.40
C SER A 230 -8.84 -24.76 2.70
N ASN A 231 -9.25 -24.92 1.43
CA ASN A 231 -9.22 -26.22 0.73
C ASN A 231 -9.10 -26.03 -0.81
N ALA A 232 -8.18 -26.72 -1.50
CA ALA A 232 -7.85 -26.47 -2.93
C ALA A 232 -9.03 -26.51 -3.90
N ASN A 233 -9.76 -27.63 -3.97
CA ASN A 233 -10.76 -27.87 -5.03
C ASN A 233 -12.06 -27.13 -4.75
N GLN A 234 -12.56 -27.20 -3.51
CA GLN A 234 -13.71 -26.41 -3.08
C GLN A 234 -13.44 -24.90 -3.20
N LYS A 235 -12.23 -24.46 -2.84
CA LYS A 235 -11.84 -23.05 -3.03
C LYS A 235 -11.77 -22.70 -4.50
N PHE A 236 -11.25 -23.57 -5.37
CA PHE A 236 -11.27 -23.28 -6.78
C PHE A 236 -12.69 -23.14 -7.31
N ALA A 237 -13.61 -24.05 -6.99
CA ALA A 237 -15.01 -23.93 -7.40
C ALA A 237 -15.66 -22.62 -6.87
N GLN A 238 -15.38 -22.25 -5.62
CA GLN A 238 -15.83 -20.97 -5.05
C GLN A 238 -15.20 -19.76 -5.76
N LEU A 239 -13.92 -19.84 -6.10
CA LEU A 239 -13.20 -18.78 -6.82
C LEU A 239 -13.72 -18.66 -8.25
N GLU A 240 -14.00 -19.78 -8.92
CA GLU A 240 -14.55 -19.81 -10.26
C GLU A 240 -15.98 -19.24 -10.26
N ALA A 241 -16.81 -19.63 -9.29
CA ALA A 241 -18.15 -19.07 -9.11
C ALA A 241 -18.09 -17.55 -8.82
N ALA A 242 -17.22 -17.15 -7.89
CA ALA A 242 -17.02 -15.73 -7.58
C ALA A 242 -16.51 -14.96 -8.80
N TRP A 243 -15.54 -15.51 -9.54
CA TRP A 243 -14.97 -14.93 -10.75
C TRP A 243 -16.03 -14.73 -11.84
N LYS A 244 -16.88 -15.74 -12.08
CA LYS A 244 -18.00 -15.66 -13.03
C LYS A 244 -19.08 -14.67 -12.57
N SER A 245 -19.22 -14.42 -11.27
CA SER A 245 -20.18 -13.47 -10.71
C SER A 245 -19.70 -12.01 -10.74
N ILE A 246 -18.44 -11.74 -11.09
CA ILE A 246 -17.92 -10.38 -11.19
C ILE A 246 -18.64 -9.67 -12.33
N SER A 247 -19.42 -8.64 -11.99
CA SER A 247 -20.05 -7.78 -12.98
C SER A 247 -19.00 -6.98 -13.77
N MET A 248 -19.23 -6.80 -15.07
CA MET A 248 -18.41 -5.94 -15.94
C MET A 248 -18.36 -4.49 -15.44
N THR A 249 -19.34 -4.02 -14.68
CA THR A 249 -19.30 -2.71 -14.03
C THR A 249 -18.11 -2.57 -13.07
N VAL A 250 -17.73 -3.65 -12.39
CA VAL A 250 -16.54 -3.66 -11.52
C VAL A 250 -15.27 -3.50 -12.35
N VAL A 251 -15.19 -4.21 -13.47
CA VAL A 251 -14.06 -4.12 -14.41
C VAL A 251 -13.92 -2.70 -14.96
N GLN A 252 -15.02 -2.13 -15.45
CA GLN A 252 -15.06 -0.74 -15.96
C GLN A 252 -14.61 0.25 -14.88
N THR A 253 -15.10 0.12 -13.65
CA THR A 253 -14.67 0.95 -12.51
C THR A 253 -13.17 0.83 -12.23
N ILE A 254 -12.58 -0.35 -12.42
CA ILE A 254 -11.13 -0.56 -12.28
C ILE A 254 -10.39 0.19 -13.38
N LEU A 255 -10.81 0.04 -14.65
CA LEU A 255 -10.19 0.70 -15.80
C LEU A 255 -10.30 2.23 -15.70
N ASP A 256 -11.47 2.76 -15.35
CA ASP A 256 -11.72 4.19 -15.11
C ASP A 256 -10.87 4.76 -13.97
N SER A 257 -10.42 3.90 -13.04
CA SER A 257 -9.55 4.33 -11.96
C SER A 257 -8.08 4.46 -12.37
N ILE A 258 -7.66 3.91 -13.52
CA ILE A 258 -6.25 3.87 -13.94
C ILE A 258 -5.64 5.28 -14.01
N PRO A 259 -6.25 6.31 -14.64
CA PRO A 259 -5.68 7.66 -14.66
C PRO A 259 -5.42 8.22 -13.25
N ARG A 260 -6.35 8.01 -12.30
CA ARG A 260 -6.16 8.41 -10.89
C ARG A 260 -5.02 7.66 -10.22
N ARG A 261 -4.81 6.37 -10.56
CA ARG A 261 -3.67 5.58 -10.08
C ARG A 261 -2.35 6.08 -10.68
N CYS A 262 -2.34 6.41 -11.96
CA CYS A 262 -1.20 7.02 -12.65
C CYS A 262 -0.82 8.36 -12.00
N GLN A 263 -1.79 9.25 -11.78
CA GLN A 263 -1.56 10.51 -11.09
C GLN A 263 -0.96 10.30 -9.69
N ALA A 264 -1.52 9.37 -8.91
CA ALA A 264 -0.97 9.06 -7.59
C ALA A 264 0.49 8.56 -7.65
N VAL A 265 0.88 7.83 -8.70
CA VAL A 265 2.27 7.39 -8.91
C VAL A 265 3.18 8.56 -9.25
N ILE A 266 2.71 9.52 -10.05
CA ILE A 266 3.42 10.75 -10.40
C ILE A 266 3.64 11.61 -9.15
N ASP A 267 2.58 11.87 -8.38
CA ASP A 267 2.63 12.66 -7.14
C ASP A 267 3.57 12.01 -6.11
N ALA A 268 3.53 10.68 -6.03
CA ALA A 268 4.43 9.90 -5.19
C ALA A 268 5.84 9.74 -5.77
N LYS A 269 6.20 10.36 -6.91
CA LYS A 269 7.51 10.25 -7.56
C LYS A 269 7.97 8.80 -7.70
N GLY A 270 7.05 7.91 -8.09
CA GLY A 270 7.29 6.48 -8.29
C GLY A 270 7.31 5.62 -7.02
N TYR A 271 7.10 6.20 -5.83
CA TYR A 271 6.97 5.44 -4.58
C TYR A 271 5.64 4.64 -4.53
N PRO A 272 5.49 3.68 -3.59
CA PRO A 272 4.24 2.95 -3.41
C PRO A 272 3.08 3.87 -3.03
N THR A 273 1.98 3.77 -3.78
CA THR A 273 0.72 4.50 -3.56
C THR A 273 -0.21 3.68 -2.67
N LYS A 274 -1.43 4.15 -2.45
CA LYS A 274 -2.49 3.39 -1.74
C LYS A 274 -3.09 2.24 -2.57
N TYR A 275 -2.81 2.22 -3.87
CA TYR A 275 -3.28 1.23 -4.85
C TYR A 275 -2.24 0.12 -5.08
#